data_AF-A0A1B3NPB0-F1
#
_entry.id   AF-A0A1B3NPB0-F1
#
_cell.length_a   1.000
_cell.length_b   1.000
_cell.length_c   1.000
_cell.angle_alpha   90.00
_cell.angle_beta   90.00
_cell.angle_gamma   90.00
#
_symmetry.space_group_name_H-M   'P 1'
#
loop_
_entity.id
_entity.type
_entity.pdbx_description
1 polymer ?
#
loop_
_entity_poly.entity_id
_entity_poly.type
_entity_poly.pdbx_seq_one_letter_code
_entity_poly.pdbx_strand_id
1 'polypeptide(L)' 'MLNNSSDIIRRLEREGWRCVRTTGSHHVFKKPGVRDIITVPHPKKNFGPGLVLTIYKQAGWPRD' A
#
# COMPACT_ATOMS: atom_id res chain seq x y z
N MET A 1 -8.38 1.58 -10.64
CA MET A 1 -7.65 1.32 -9.38
C MET A 1 -6.59 0.24 -9.58
N LEU A 2 -5.36 0.46 -9.07
CA LEU A 2 -4.27 -0.52 -9.13
C LEU A 2 -4.63 -1.80 -8.37
N ASN A 3 -4.49 -2.96 -9.01
CA ASN A 3 -4.85 -4.27 -8.45
C ASN A 3 -3.63 -5.15 -8.11
N ASN A 4 -2.42 -4.75 -8.49
CA ASN A 4 -1.20 -5.52 -8.24
C ASN A 4 -0.41 -4.98 -7.03
N SER A 5 0.22 -5.89 -6.26
CA SER A 5 1.12 -5.50 -5.16
C SER A 5 2.27 -4.63 -5.62
N SER A 6 2.94 -4.97 -6.71
CA SER A 6 4.07 -4.21 -7.24
C SER A 6 3.70 -2.77 -7.62
N ASP A 7 2.56 -2.56 -8.27
CA ASP A 7 2.14 -1.22 -8.69
C ASP A 7 1.75 -0.33 -7.50
N ILE A 8 1.04 -0.90 -6.52
CA ILE A 8 0.69 -0.20 -5.28
C ILE A 8 1.97 0.18 -4.52
N ILE A 9 2.91 -0.75 -4.36
CA ILE A 9 4.17 -0.50 -3.66
C ILE A 9 4.96 0.61 -4.35
N ARG A 10 5.13 0.53 -5.68
CA ARG A 10 5.82 1.58 -6.46
C ARG A 10 5.15 2.95 -6.33
N ARG A 11 3.82 3.00 -6.27
CA ARG A 11 3.10 4.28 -6.07
C ARG A 11 3.29 4.80 -4.65
N LEU A 12 3.21 3.93 -3.63
CA LEU A 12 3.51 4.28 -2.24
C LEU A 12 4.94 4.85 -2.12
N GLU A 13 5.93 4.16 -2.65
CA GLU A 13 7.34 4.60 -2.61
C GLU A 13 7.54 5.97 -3.28
N ARG A 14 6.92 6.20 -4.44
CA ARG A 14 6.97 7.51 -5.13
C ARG A 14 6.37 8.65 -4.32
N GLU A 15 5.38 8.36 -3.48
CA GLU A 15 4.77 9.37 -2.59
C GLU A 15 5.51 9.55 -1.26
N GLY A 16 6.65 8.87 -1.09
CA GLY A 16 7.48 8.96 0.11
C GLY A 16 7.07 8.02 1.23
N TRP A 17 6.21 7.03 0.96
CA TRP A 17 6.01 5.93 1.90
C TRP A 17 7.24 5.02 1.91
N ARG A 18 7.70 4.65 3.09
CA ARG A 18 8.85 3.77 3.28
C ARG A 18 8.44 2.50 3.99
N CYS A 19 8.94 1.36 3.51
CA CYS A 19 8.74 0.09 4.21
C CYS A 19 9.54 0.13 5.52
N VAL A 20 8.83 0.05 6.65
CA VAL A 20 9.43 0.10 8.00
C VAL A 20 9.56 -1.28 8.63
N ARG A 21 8.70 -2.23 8.22
CA ARG A 21 8.71 -3.59 8.73
C ARG A 21 8.14 -4.54 7.70
N THR A 22 8.73 -5.70 7.59
CA THR A 22 8.19 -6.81 6.81
C THR A 22 8.08 -8.04 7.70
N THR A 23 6.92 -8.68 7.69
CA THR A 23 6.67 -9.92 8.43
C THR A 23 6.01 -10.92 7.50
N GLY A 24 6.80 -11.89 7.03
CA GLY A 24 6.37 -12.80 5.97
C GLY A 24 5.93 -12.03 4.73
N SER A 25 4.71 -12.29 4.25
CA SER A 25 4.15 -11.56 3.11
C SER A 25 3.60 -10.17 3.45
N HIS A 26 3.64 -9.70 4.70
CA HIS A 26 3.05 -8.41 5.08
C HIS A 26 4.12 -7.31 5.15
N HIS A 27 4.07 -6.40 4.19
CA HIS A 27 4.96 -5.24 4.12
C HIS A 27 4.25 -4.02 4.71
N VAL A 28 4.84 -3.42 5.75
CA VAL A 28 4.29 -2.29 6.49
C VAL A 28 4.98 -1.01 6.01
N PHE A 29 4.20 -0.06 5.52
CA PHE A 29 4.64 1.22 4.98
C PHE A 29 4.23 2.37 5.90
N LYS A 30 5.16 3.28 6.14
CA LYS A 30 4.95 4.51 6.91
C LYS A 30 5.46 5.71 6.13
N LYS A 31 4.74 6.83 6.20
CA LYS A 31 5.16 8.10 5.62
C LYS A 31 5.38 9.13 6.72
N PRO A 32 6.52 9.85 6.75
CA PRO A 32 6.73 10.93 7.71
C PRO A 32 5.65 12.02 7.50
N GLY A 33 5.01 12.45 8.60
CA GLY A 33 3.91 13.41 8.57
C GLY A 33 2.51 12.79 8.42
N VAL A 34 2.40 11.49 8.13
CA VAL A 34 1.11 10.75 8.12
C VAL A 34 1.07 9.83 9.33
N ARG A 35 -0.03 9.87 10.09
CA ARG A 35 -0.22 8.99 11.26
C ARG A 35 -0.58 7.57 10.86
N ASP A 36 -1.25 7.41 9.73
CA ASP A 36 -1.65 6.11 9.20
C ASP A 36 -0.48 5.27 8.70
N ILE A 37 -0.65 3.96 8.82
CA ILE A 37 0.30 2.95 8.38
C ILE A 37 -0.42 2.05 7.39
N ILE A 38 0.22 1.76 6.26
CA ILE A 38 -0.37 0.93 5.20
C ILE A 38 0.29 -0.43 5.24
N THR A 39 -0.51 -1.49 5.26
CA THR A 39 0.01 -2.86 5.16
C THR A 39 -0.35 -3.44 3.80
N VAL A 40 0.67 -3.81 3.03
CA VAL A 40 0.51 -4.40 1.70
C VAL A 40 0.99 -5.85 1.73
N PRO A 41 0.14 -6.82 1.39
CA PRO A 41 0.57 -8.20 1.19
C PRO A 41 1.41 -8.31 -0.10
N HIS A 42 2.67 -8.71 0.00
CA HIS A 42 3.55 -8.98 -1.12
C HIS A 42 4.37 -10.27 -0.87
N PRO A 43 4.56 -11.15 -1.86
CA PRO A 43 4.14 -11.05 -3.26
C PRO A 43 2.69 -11.49 -3.47
N LYS A 44 1.84 -10.60 -4.03
CA LYS A 44 0.47 -10.94 -4.44
C LYS A 44 0.14 -10.30 -5.78
N LYS A 45 -0.28 -11.14 -6.74
CA LYS A 45 -0.55 -10.68 -8.11
C LYS A 45 -1.82 -9.86 -8.18
N ASN A 46 -2.94 -10.34 -7.64
CA ASN A 46 -4.21 -9.62 -7.64
C ASN A 46 -4.73 -9.40 -6.21
N PHE A 47 -5.01 -8.15 -5.88
CA PHE A 47 -5.75 -7.80 -4.67
C PHE A 47 -7.24 -7.81 -4.94
N GLY A 48 -8.01 -8.29 -3.94
CA GLY A 48 -9.45 -8.11 -3.95
C GLY A 48 -9.83 -6.63 -3.88
N PRO A 49 -10.96 -6.22 -4.46
CA PRO A 49 -11.36 -4.81 -4.55
C PRO A 49 -11.47 -4.13 -3.18
N GLY A 50 -11.92 -4.85 -2.14
CA GLY A 50 -11.99 -4.32 -0.77
C GLY A 50 -10.62 -3.96 -0.17
N LEU A 51 -9.59 -4.74 -0.47
CA LEU A 51 -8.23 -4.46 0.00
C LEU A 51 -7.65 -3.25 -0.73
N VAL A 52 -7.85 -3.16 -2.05
CA VAL A 52 -7.43 -2.00 -2.84
C VAL A 52 -8.11 -0.73 -2.33
N LEU A 53 -9.43 -0.77 -2.09
CA LEU A 53 -10.18 0.35 -1.54
C LEU A 53 -9.67 0.80 -0.17
N THR A 54 -9.31 -0.15 0.68
CA THR A 54 -8.77 0.13 2.02
C THR A 54 -7.41 0.81 1.91
N ILE A 55 -6.52 0.29 1.07
CA ILE A 55 -5.20 0.89 0.81
C ILE A 55 -5.34 2.28 0.22
N TYR A 56 -6.23 2.48 -0.77
CA TYR A 56 -6.47 3.80 -1.37
C TYR A 56 -6.99 4.80 -0.35
N LYS A 57 -7.90 4.38 0.54
CA LYS A 57 -8.41 5.23 1.62
C LYS A 57 -7.30 5.63 2.60
N GLN A 58 -6.44 4.69 2.99
CA GLN A 58 -5.31 4.96 3.89
C GLN A 58 -4.21 5.80 3.23
N ALA A 59 -3.99 5.61 1.93
CA ALA A 59 -3.03 6.38 1.15
C ALA A 59 -3.55 7.78 0.76
N GLY A 60 -4.85 8.04 0.94
CA GLY A 60 -5.49 9.27 0.49
C GLY A 60 -5.60 9.38 -1.03
N TRP A 61 -5.63 8.25 -1.74
CA TRP A 61 -5.71 8.24 -3.20
C TRP A 61 -7.15 8.41 -3.70
N PRO A 62 -7.37 9.19 -4.78
CA PRO A 62 -8.65 9.21 -5.46
C PRO A 62 -8.96 7.82 -6.03
N ARG A 63 -10.26 7.47 -6.04
CA ARG A 63 -10.77 6.26 -6.67
C ARG A 63 -10.84 6.48 -8.18
N ASP A 64 -9.67 6.42 -8.81
CA ASP A 64 -9.51 6.37 -10.26
C ASP A 64 -9.76 4.95 -10.78
#